data_AF-A0A4T0TX77-F1
#
_entry.id   AF-A0A4T0TX77-F1
#
_cell.length_a   1.000
_cell.length_b   1.000
_cell.length_c   1.000
_cell.angle_alpha   90.00
_cell.angle_beta   90.00
_cell.angle_gamma   90.00
#
_symmetry.space_group_name_H-M   'P 1'
#
loop_
_entity.id
_entity.type
_entity.pdbx_description
1 polymer ?
#
loop_
_entity_poly.entity_id
_entity_poly.type
_entity_poly.pdbx_seq_one_letter_code
_entity_poly.pdbx_strand_id
1 'polypeptide(L)'
;MRFTWLIVLCALLSLVVAWEKKEDYEIFDIVAELEAGEGKGTTFYSFLNVSPSATSGFIPASQITKAYRSTMLANHPDKNPGNKLIEDRHKRLTTIGSILRNKEARKRYDFWLKRGVPYWKGGAYMFSRFRPGLGTVLIFLAILTSGLQALVQHMNASKDISRIQRLRTIALSSGKHRARVPLREEGDIFIDCIVENDEVFLLEPDNTMELLTDEFVPRPSIRRLWPVALVFKLLSPLTGMIDKSGEAIQDAVEPVHGEEPEEKSEEKSEEDKSAKKDTSRPLKASEKMRNTRRRKAKK
;
A
#
# COMPACT_ATOMS: atom_id res chain seq x y z
N MET A 1 32.89 16.67 -7.87
CA MET A 1 31.70 16.60 -6.99
C MET A 1 30.58 15.68 -7.48
N ARG A 2 30.07 15.75 -8.74
CA ARG A 2 28.93 14.87 -9.12
C ARG A 2 29.30 13.37 -9.22
N PHE A 3 30.42 13.02 -9.87
CA PHE A 3 30.86 11.63 -10.01
C PHE A 3 31.34 10.95 -8.71
N THR A 4 31.83 11.71 -7.72
CA THR A 4 32.31 11.15 -6.45
C THR A 4 31.19 10.48 -5.66
N TRP A 5 29.97 11.05 -5.67
CA TRP A 5 28.80 10.40 -5.09
C TRP A 5 28.39 9.13 -5.83
N LEU A 6 28.57 9.08 -7.15
CA LEU A 6 28.27 7.91 -7.97
C LEU A 6 29.24 6.76 -7.69
N ILE A 7 30.54 7.06 -7.53
CA ILE A 7 31.55 6.08 -7.10
C ILE A 7 31.28 5.57 -5.69
N VAL A 8 30.96 6.46 -4.74
CA VAL A 8 30.59 6.07 -3.36
C VAL A 8 29.33 5.21 -3.34
N LEU A 9 28.31 5.54 -4.15
CA LEU A 9 27.09 4.74 -4.29
C LEU A 9 27.40 3.35 -4.87
N CYS A 10 28.24 3.25 -5.91
CA CYS A 10 28.66 1.96 -6.46
C CYS A 10 29.48 1.13 -5.44
N ALA A 11 30.30 1.76 -4.60
CA ALA A 11 31.03 1.09 -3.52
C ALA A 11 30.10 0.63 -2.37
N LEU A 12 29.06 1.41 -2.06
CA LEU A 12 28.02 0.99 -1.11
C LEU A 12 27.19 -0.17 -1.65
N LEU A 13 26.82 -0.12 -2.94
CA LEU A 13 26.11 -1.21 -3.62
C LEU A 13 26.95 -2.49 -3.69
N SER A 14 28.27 -2.40 -3.93
CA SER A 14 29.13 -3.59 -3.91
C SER A 14 29.31 -4.17 -2.50
N LEU A 15 29.34 -3.34 -1.44
CA LEU A 15 29.26 -3.83 -0.06
C LEU A 15 27.94 -4.55 0.24
N VAL A 16 26.80 -4.05 -0.27
CA VAL A 16 25.48 -4.69 -0.09
C VAL A 16 25.42 -6.04 -0.84
N VAL A 17 25.90 -6.11 -2.08
CA VAL A 17 25.96 -7.36 -2.86
C VAL A 17 26.93 -8.37 -2.21
N ALA A 18 28.05 -7.91 -1.65
CA ALA A 18 29.01 -8.77 -0.94
C ALA A 18 28.45 -9.44 0.34
N TRP A 19 27.26 -9.04 0.82
CA TRP A 19 26.59 -9.67 1.95
C TRP A 19 25.66 -10.83 1.55
N GLU A 20 25.49 -11.12 0.25
CA GLU A 20 24.55 -12.14 -0.24
C GLU A 20 25.07 -13.59 -0.08
N LYS A 21 25.25 -14.05 1.16
CA LYS A 21 25.47 -15.48 1.50
C LYS A 21 24.18 -16.33 1.36
N LYS A 22 23.53 -16.24 0.20
CA LYS A 22 22.27 -16.94 -0.11
C LYS A 22 22.34 -18.45 0.11
N GLU A 23 23.47 -19.03 -0.25
CA GLU A 23 23.71 -20.48 -0.26
C GLU A 23 23.74 -21.13 1.12
N ASP A 24 24.03 -20.38 2.18
CA ASP A 24 24.06 -20.93 3.55
C ASP A 24 22.64 -21.16 4.10
N TYR A 25 21.62 -20.46 3.56
CA TYR A 25 20.22 -20.63 4.00
C TYR A 25 19.66 -22.02 3.67
N GLU A 26 20.00 -22.60 2.52
CA GLU A 26 19.56 -23.97 2.16
C GLU A 26 20.06 -25.00 3.19
N ILE A 27 21.25 -24.78 3.74
CA ILE A 27 21.85 -25.63 4.79
C ILE A 27 21.10 -25.47 6.12
N PHE A 28 20.64 -24.26 6.45
CA PHE A 28 19.89 -24.01 7.69
C PHE A 28 18.46 -24.54 7.62
N ASP A 29 17.76 -24.29 6.52
CA ASP A 29 16.38 -24.73 6.31
C ASP A 29 16.30 -26.27 6.33
N ILE A 30 17.21 -26.98 5.64
CA ILE A 30 17.24 -28.45 5.65
C ILE A 30 17.66 -29.06 7.00
N VAL A 31 18.50 -28.38 7.79
CA VAL A 31 18.79 -28.79 9.17
C VAL A 31 17.54 -28.65 10.03
N ALA A 32 16.82 -27.53 9.92
CA ALA A 32 15.57 -27.32 10.68
C ALA A 32 14.47 -28.34 10.29
N GLU A 33 14.34 -28.70 9.00
CA GLU A 33 13.45 -29.76 8.55
C GLU A 33 13.87 -31.15 9.08
N LEU A 34 15.18 -31.43 9.14
CA LEU A 34 15.71 -32.70 9.63
C LEU A 34 15.50 -32.84 11.14
N GLU A 35 15.75 -31.78 11.93
CA GLU A 35 15.49 -31.77 13.37
C GLU A 35 14.00 -31.88 13.71
N ALA A 36 13.13 -31.25 12.91
CA ALA A 36 11.68 -31.35 13.06
C ALA A 36 11.11 -32.72 12.64
N GLY A 37 11.81 -33.45 11.77
CA GLY A 37 11.36 -34.73 11.22
C GLY A 37 11.92 -35.98 11.91
N GLU A 38 13.20 -35.99 12.24
CA GLU A 38 13.92 -37.15 12.80
C GLU A 38 14.30 -36.96 14.29
N GLY A 39 14.28 -35.72 14.79
CA GLY A 39 14.64 -35.38 16.18
C GLY A 39 15.76 -34.36 16.31
N LYS A 40 15.78 -33.63 17.43
CA LYS A 40 16.78 -32.60 17.75
C LYS A 40 18.20 -33.19 17.76
N GLY A 41 19.15 -32.51 17.12
CA GLY A 41 20.55 -32.95 17.01
C GLY A 41 20.83 -33.97 15.90
N THR A 42 19.85 -34.40 15.10
CA THR A 42 20.10 -35.31 13.97
C THR A 42 20.92 -34.59 12.88
N THR A 43 22.17 -35.02 12.72
CA THR A 43 23.10 -34.49 11.69
C THR A 43 22.92 -35.19 10.35
N PHE A 44 23.38 -34.59 9.24
CA PHE A 44 23.37 -35.25 7.92
C PHE A 44 24.16 -36.57 7.93
N TYR A 45 25.24 -36.61 8.72
CA TYR A 45 26.08 -37.80 8.87
C TYR A 45 25.37 -38.90 9.68
N SER A 46 24.65 -38.54 10.74
CA SER A 46 23.79 -39.46 11.49
C SER A 46 22.63 -40.00 10.63
N PHE A 47 21.95 -39.12 9.88
CA PHE A 47 20.86 -39.50 8.96
C PHE A 47 21.31 -40.42 7.82
N LEU A 48 22.56 -40.27 7.36
CA LEU A 48 23.19 -41.21 6.41
C LEU A 48 23.84 -42.43 7.08
N ASN A 49 23.75 -42.59 8.39
CA ASN A 49 24.38 -43.66 9.18
C ASN A 49 25.91 -43.77 8.95
N VAL A 50 26.60 -42.64 8.82
CA VAL A 50 28.07 -42.58 8.68
C VAL A 50 28.72 -41.92 9.90
N SER A 51 29.52 -42.71 10.63
CA SER A 51 30.36 -42.21 11.72
C SER A 51 31.67 -41.60 11.18
N PRO A 52 32.25 -40.56 11.82
CA PRO A 52 33.63 -40.15 11.62
C PRO A 52 34.62 -41.31 11.74
N SER A 53 35.66 -41.32 10.90
CA SER A 53 36.74 -42.31 11.04
C SER A 53 37.51 -42.08 12.33
N ALA A 54 37.60 -43.11 13.19
CA ALA A 54 38.25 -43.03 14.49
C ALA A 54 39.72 -42.57 14.42
N THR A 55 40.41 -42.84 13.31
CA THR A 55 41.83 -42.51 13.11
C THR A 55 42.07 -41.04 12.72
N SER A 56 41.08 -40.34 12.17
CA SER A 56 41.28 -39.01 11.56
C SER A 56 40.17 -37.98 11.77
N GLY A 57 39.07 -38.36 12.41
CA GLY A 57 37.91 -37.49 12.64
C GLY A 57 37.17 -37.03 11.37
N PHE A 58 37.58 -37.51 10.19
CA PHE A 58 37.01 -37.11 8.90
C PHE A 58 36.27 -38.28 8.23
N ILE A 59 35.19 -37.94 7.49
CA ILE A 59 34.40 -38.92 6.74
C ILE A 59 34.78 -38.83 5.26
N PRO A 60 35.37 -39.89 4.66
CA PRO A 60 35.78 -39.88 3.26
C PRO A 60 34.57 -39.81 2.31
N ALA A 61 34.73 -39.06 1.21
CA ALA A 61 33.64 -38.81 0.26
C ALA A 61 33.10 -40.09 -0.43
N SER A 62 33.92 -41.13 -0.55
CA SER A 62 33.53 -42.45 -1.06
C SER A 62 32.52 -43.15 -0.13
N GLN A 63 32.72 -43.09 1.20
CA GLN A 63 31.81 -43.64 2.20
C GLN A 63 30.48 -42.89 2.19
N ILE A 64 30.51 -41.55 2.13
CA ILE A 64 29.29 -40.72 2.02
C ILE A 64 28.53 -41.08 0.73
N THR A 65 29.22 -41.18 -0.41
CA THR A 65 28.59 -41.53 -1.69
C THR A 65 27.97 -42.93 -1.67
N LYS A 66 28.62 -43.90 -1.01
CA LYS A 66 28.07 -45.25 -0.82
C LYS A 66 26.83 -45.23 0.06
N ALA A 67 26.92 -44.59 1.24
CA ALA A 67 25.84 -44.50 2.22
C ALA A 67 24.61 -43.78 1.66
N TYR A 68 24.82 -42.64 0.99
CA TYR A 68 23.80 -41.87 0.27
C TYR A 68 23.05 -42.72 -0.77
N ARG A 69 23.78 -43.51 -1.59
CA ARG A 69 23.13 -44.40 -2.56
C ARG A 69 22.25 -45.45 -1.87
N SER A 70 22.71 -46.05 -0.77
CA SER A 70 21.89 -47.02 -0.03
C SER A 70 20.67 -46.40 0.66
N THR A 71 20.79 -45.23 1.31
CA THR A 71 19.65 -44.57 1.97
C THR A 71 18.63 -44.03 0.96
N MET A 72 19.09 -43.50 -0.17
CA MET A 72 18.25 -43.06 -1.28
C MET A 72 17.47 -44.24 -1.90
N LEU A 73 18.14 -45.38 -2.12
CA LEU A 73 17.51 -46.60 -2.65
C LEU A 73 16.55 -47.29 -1.67
N ALA A 74 16.65 -47.00 -0.37
CA ALA A 74 15.72 -47.48 0.65
C ALA A 74 14.48 -46.59 0.77
N ASN A 75 14.65 -45.27 0.77
CA ASN A 75 13.55 -44.29 0.87
C ASN A 75 12.96 -43.91 -0.49
N HIS A 76 13.21 -44.66 -1.57
CA HIS A 76 12.71 -44.33 -2.90
C HIS A 76 11.16 -44.46 -2.97
N PRO A 77 10.42 -43.48 -3.50
CA PRO A 77 8.95 -43.47 -3.44
C PRO A 77 8.31 -44.60 -4.26
N ASP A 78 8.91 -44.99 -5.39
CA ASP A 78 8.46 -46.11 -6.23
C ASP A 78 8.42 -47.46 -5.48
N LYS A 79 9.35 -47.67 -4.53
CA LYS A 79 9.37 -48.87 -3.68
C LYS A 79 8.43 -48.78 -2.48
N ASN A 80 7.93 -47.59 -2.18
CA ASN A 80 7.13 -47.30 -0.98
C ASN A 80 5.90 -46.42 -1.33
N PRO A 81 5.08 -46.81 -2.34
CA PRO A 81 4.03 -45.95 -2.86
C PRO A 81 3.01 -45.56 -1.80
N GLY A 82 2.53 -44.31 -1.85
CA GLY A 82 1.54 -43.76 -0.92
C GLY A 82 2.08 -43.33 0.45
N ASN A 83 3.31 -43.69 0.83
CA ASN A 83 3.86 -43.30 2.14
C ASN A 83 4.51 -41.90 2.11
N LYS A 84 3.72 -40.88 2.47
CA LYS A 84 4.14 -39.47 2.55
C LYS A 84 5.40 -39.23 3.41
N LEU A 85 5.58 -39.99 4.50
CA LEU A 85 6.75 -39.84 5.37
C LEU A 85 8.04 -40.26 4.64
N ILE A 86 7.96 -41.29 3.79
CA ILE A 86 9.10 -41.73 2.97
C ILE A 86 9.32 -40.75 1.81
N GLU A 87 8.26 -40.23 1.20
CA GLU A 87 8.33 -39.17 0.19
C GLU A 87 9.04 -37.91 0.72
N ASP A 88 8.72 -37.46 1.94
CA ASP A 88 9.34 -36.30 2.57
C ASP A 88 10.79 -36.58 3.01
N ARG A 89 11.10 -37.79 3.50
CA ARG A 89 12.50 -38.21 3.74
C ARG A 89 13.32 -38.26 2.44
N HIS A 90 12.71 -38.66 1.33
CA HIS A 90 13.35 -38.67 0.00
C HIS A 90 13.63 -37.25 -0.52
N LYS A 91 12.71 -36.30 -0.32
CA LYS A 91 12.95 -34.86 -0.59
C LYS A 91 14.14 -34.36 0.22
N ARG A 92 14.16 -34.61 1.54
CA ARG A 92 15.28 -34.20 2.41
C ARG A 92 16.61 -34.83 1.99
N LEU A 93 16.62 -36.13 1.69
CA LEU A 93 17.80 -36.84 1.17
C LEU A 93 18.33 -36.18 -0.11
N THR A 94 17.45 -35.80 -1.04
CA THR A 94 17.84 -35.16 -2.31
C THR A 94 18.62 -33.86 -2.05
N THR A 95 18.13 -32.99 -1.15
CA THR A 95 18.78 -31.73 -0.77
C THR A 95 20.08 -31.96 0.01
N ILE A 96 20.11 -32.91 0.96
CA ILE A 96 21.33 -33.29 1.67
C ILE A 96 22.38 -33.85 0.70
N GLY A 97 21.94 -34.58 -0.33
CA GLY A 97 22.79 -35.14 -1.38
C GLY A 97 23.46 -34.10 -2.26
N SER A 98 22.77 -33.00 -2.63
CA SER A 98 23.38 -31.91 -3.40
C SER A 98 24.44 -31.17 -2.57
N ILE A 99 24.11 -30.85 -1.31
CA ILE A 99 25.01 -30.17 -0.35
C ILE A 99 26.27 -31.00 -0.09
N LEU A 100 26.14 -32.29 0.24
CA LEU A 100 27.28 -33.15 0.55
C LEU A 100 28.14 -33.51 -0.68
N ARG A 101 27.58 -33.46 -1.90
CA ARG A 101 28.33 -33.66 -3.15
C ARG A 101 29.19 -32.44 -3.50
N ASN A 102 28.77 -31.22 -3.15
CA ASN A 102 29.59 -30.02 -3.33
C ASN A 102 30.62 -29.88 -2.19
N LYS A 103 31.92 -29.90 -2.52
CA LYS A 103 33.03 -29.77 -1.56
C LYS A 103 32.98 -28.47 -0.74
N GLU A 104 32.37 -27.40 -1.26
CA GLU A 104 32.31 -26.09 -0.62
C GLU A 104 31.05 -25.90 0.24
N ALA A 105 29.90 -26.43 -0.20
CA ALA A 105 28.71 -26.50 0.64
C ALA A 105 28.95 -27.47 1.81
N ARG A 106 29.59 -28.62 1.59
CA ARG A 106 30.03 -29.53 2.65
C ARG A 106 30.97 -28.86 3.66
N LYS A 107 32.00 -28.12 3.21
CA LYS A 107 32.90 -27.35 4.11
C LYS A 107 32.13 -26.38 5.02
N ARG A 108 31.07 -25.74 4.50
CA ARG A 108 30.24 -24.81 5.26
C ARG A 108 29.31 -25.54 6.23
N TYR A 109 28.73 -26.67 5.82
CA TYR A 109 28.04 -27.56 6.75
C TYR A 109 28.96 -28.02 7.89
N ASP A 110 30.17 -28.47 7.60
CA ASP A 110 31.16 -28.91 8.60
C ASP A 110 31.62 -27.75 9.53
N PHE A 111 31.58 -26.50 9.04
CA PHE A 111 31.84 -25.28 9.84
C PHE A 111 30.68 -24.97 10.79
N TRP A 112 29.43 -24.97 10.31
CA TRP A 112 28.24 -24.70 11.10
C TRP A 112 27.94 -25.82 12.10
N LEU A 113 28.18 -27.09 11.72
CA LEU A 113 28.10 -28.26 12.60
C LEU A 113 29.02 -28.15 13.83
N LYS A 114 30.18 -27.48 13.71
CA LYS A 114 31.13 -27.26 14.82
C LYS A 114 30.86 -26.00 15.64
N ARG A 115 30.10 -25.04 15.10
CA ARG A 115 29.84 -23.73 15.73
C ARG A 115 28.41 -23.56 16.25
N GLY A 116 27.52 -24.49 15.90
CA GLY A 116 26.08 -24.33 16.02
C GLY A 116 25.51 -23.63 14.78
N VAL A 117 24.36 -24.10 14.31
CA VAL A 117 23.56 -23.42 13.28
C VAL A 117 22.82 -22.25 13.94
N PRO A 118 22.85 -21.02 13.39
CA PRO A 118 22.08 -19.91 13.93
C PRO A 118 20.57 -20.20 13.81
N TYR A 119 19.77 -19.78 14.80
CA TYR A 119 18.31 -19.93 14.77
C TYR A 119 17.69 -18.96 13.75
N TRP A 120 17.77 -19.34 12.47
CA TRP A 120 17.30 -18.56 11.34
C TRP A 120 15.99 -19.14 10.81
N LYS A 121 14.91 -18.39 10.96
CA LYS A 121 13.66 -18.58 10.22
C LYS A 121 13.58 -17.43 9.21
N GLY A 122 14.18 -17.64 8.04
CA GLY A 122 14.45 -16.57 7.09
C GLY A 122 13.21 -15.89 6.51
N GLY A 123 13.41 -14.94 5.57
CA GLY A 123 12.30 -14.28 4.87
C GLY A 123 11.30 -15.25 4.21
N ALA A 124 11.76 -16.45 3.82
CA ALA A 124 10.91 -17.54 3.36
C ALA A 124 9.86 -18.01 4.40
N TYR A 125 10.16 -17.94 5.70
CA TYR A 125 9.19 -18.21 6.77
C TYR A 125 8.08 -17.14 6.83
N MET A 126 8.42 -15.87 6.58
CA MET A 126 7.41 -14.81 6.40
C MET A 126 6.49 -15.15 5.22
N PHE A 127 7.03 -15.48 4.05
CA PHE A 127 6.20 -15.80 2.87
C PHE A 127 5.44 -17.13 2.96
N SER A 128 5.98 -18.14 3.66
CA SER A 128 5.31 -19.44 3.80
C SER A 128 4.17 -19.39 4.82
N ARG A 129 4.33 -18.63 5.92
CA ARG A 129 3.29 -18.46 6.95
C ARG A 129 2.30 -17.35 6.62
N PHE A 130 2.74 -16.27 5.98
CA PHE A 130 1.95 -15.13 5.54
C PHE A 130 1.98 -15.05 4.01
N ARG A 131 1.06 -15.80 3.38
CA ARG A 131 0.76 -15.63 1.95
C ARG A 131 -0.16 -14.42 1.82
N PRO A 132 0.29 -13.26 1.30
CA PRO A 132 -0.53 -12.06 1.25
C PRO A 132 -1.67 -12.24 0.23
N GLY A 133 -2.87 -12.49 0.72
CA GLY A 133 -4.07 -12.56 -0.11
C GLY A 133 -4.36 -11.22 -0.78
N LEU A 134 -5.07 -11.24 -1.92
CA LEU A 134 -5.35 -10.05 -2.74
C LEU A 134 -5.88 -8.86 -1.93
N GLY A 135 -6.76 -9.10 -0.94
CA GLY A 135 -7.23 -8.04 -0.02
C GLY A 135 -6.12 -7.37 0.80
N THR A 136 -5.14 -8.13 1.30
CA THR A 136 -3.99 -7.56 2.05
C THR A 136 -3.08 -6.72 1.14
N VAL A 137 -2.89 -7.14 -0.11
CA VAL A 137 -2.13 -6.38 -1.13
C VAL A 137 -2.86 -5.09 -1.50
N LEU A 138 -4.18 -5.14 -1.68
CA LEU A 138 -5.00 -3.94 -1.93
C LEU A 138 -5.01 -2.97 -0.75
N ILE A 139 -5.08 -3.45 0.50
CA ILE A 139 -4.98 -2.61 1.71
C ILE A 139 -3.60 -1.95 1.80
N PHE A 140 -2.52 -2.72 1.59
CA PHE A 140 -1.16 -2.17 1.58
C PHE A 140 -0.96 -1.12 0.48
N LEU A 141 -1.43 -1.39 -0.74
CA LEU A 141 -1.35 -0.45 -1.86
C LEU A 141 -2.23 0.79 -1.65
N ALA A 142 -3.39 0.65 -1.02
CA ALA A 142 -4.24 1.76 -0.61
C ALA A 142 -3.54 2.64 0.44
N ILE A 143 -2.88 2.05 1.44
CA ILE A 143 -2.08 2.79 2.44
C ILE A 143 -0.89 3.49 1.79
N LEU A 144 -0.16 2.83 0.88
CA LEU A 144 1.01 3.40 0.20
C LEU A 144 0.63 4.57 -0.72
N THR A 145 -0.40 4.40 -1.57
CA THR A 145 -0.89 5.47 -2.44
C THR A 145 -1.56 6.60 -1.64
N SER A 146 -2.19 6.30 -0.51
CA SER A 146 -2.70 7.28 0.46
C SER A 146 -1.54 8.11 1.06
N GLY A 147 -0.49 7.46 1.56
CA GLY A 147 0.70 8.15 2.10
C GLY A 147 1.35 9.08 1.07
N LEU A 148 1.47 8.64 -0.19
CA LEU A 148 1.98 9.46 -1.27
C LEU A 148 1.05 10.65 -1.60
N GLN A 149 -0.27 10.45 -1.60
CA GLN A 149 -1.25 11.53 -1.78
C GLN A 149 -1.19 12.56 -0.64
N ALA A 150 -1.02 12.11 0.62
CA ALA A 150 -0.88 12.98 1.78
C ALA A 150 0.40 13.83 1.70
N LEU A 151 1.52 13.21 1.32
CA LEU A 151 2.80 13.89 1.14
C LEU A 151 2.72 14.96 0.04
N VAL A 152 2.09 14.65 -1.10
CA VAL A 152 1.86 15.63 -2.18
C VAL A 152 0.96 16.78 -1.71
N GLN A 153 -0.12 16.50 -0.95
CA GLN A 153 -0.97 17.55 -0.38
C GLN A 153 -0.21 18.45 0.61
N HIS A 154 0.64 17.88 1.45
CA HIS A 154 1.47 18.63 2.39
C HIS A 154 2.50 19.52 1.67
N MET A 155 3.20 18.97 0.67
CA MET A 155 4.16 19.74 -0.14
C MET A 155 3.48 20.86 -0.95
N ASN A 156 2.26 20.64 -1.44
CA ASN A 156 1.52 21.67 -2.18
C ASN A 156 1.04 22.77 -1.23
N ALA A 157 0.38 22.44 -0.12
CA ALA A 157 -0.10 23.43 0.85
C ALA A 157 1.04 24.33 1.37
N SER A 158 2.22 23.77 1.66
CA SER A 158 3.41 24.55 2.02
C SER A 158 3.84 25.52 0.92
N LYS A 159 3.90 25.06 -0.35
CA LYS A 159 4.26 25.92 -1.49
C LYS A 159 3.22 26.99 -1.77
N ASP A 160 1.94 26.70 -1.58
CA ASP A 160 0.84 27.61 -1.87
C ASP A 160 0.77 28.76 -0.85
N ILE A 161 1.05 28.48 0.44
CA ILE A 161 1.28 29.52 1.45
C ILE A 161 2.48 30.41 1.07
N SER A 162 3.64 29.82 0.73
CA SER A 162 4.81 30.60 0.32
C SER A 162 4.59 31.44 -0.95
N ARG A 163 3.73 30.98 -1.87
CA ARG A 163 3.30 31.75 -3.04
C ARG A 163 2.45 32.95 -2.66
N ILE A 164 1.45 32.77 -1.80
CA ILE A 164 0.57 33.85 -1.35
C ILE A 164 1.40 34.92 -0.61
N GLN A 165 2.28 34.50 0.30
CA GLN A 165 3.17 35.42 1.02
C GLN A 165 4.11 36.19 0.07
N ARG A 166 4.67 35.53 -0.96
CA ARG A 166 5.45 36.20 -2.03
C ARG A 166 4.61 37.21 -2.83
N LEU A 167 3.35 36.90 -3.13
CA LEU A 167 2.46 37.84 -3.83
C LEU A 167 2.13 39.05 -2.95
N ARG A 168 1.84 38.83 -1.65
CA ARG A 168 1.57 39.91 -0.69
C ARG A 168 2.77 40.83 -0.50
N THR A 169 3.99 40.31 -0.34
CA THR A 169 5.19 41.15 -0.18
C THR A 169 5.49 41.95 -1.44
N ILE A 170 5.36 41.37 -2.64
CA ILE A 170 5.55 42.11 -3.90
C ILE A 170 4.48 43.21 -4.05
N ALA A 171 3.20 42.90 -3.81
CA ALA A 171 2.11 43.88 -3.89
C ALA A 171 2.33 45.07 -2.95
N LEU A 172 2.59 44.82 -1.66
CA LEU A 172 2.87 45.86 -0.66
C LEU A 172 4.13 46.67 -1.04
N SER A 173 5.22 46.01 -1.44
CA SER A 173 6.47 46.68 -1.84
C SER A 173 6.32 47.57 -3.10
N SER A 174 5.27 47.38 -3.89
CA SER A 174 5.00 48.22 -5.08
C SER A 174 4.55 49.64 -4.72
N GLY A 175 4.04 49.87 -3.50
CA GLY A 175 3.59 51.20 -3.05
C GLY A 175 2.43 51.79 -3.86
N LYS A 176 1.67 50.95 -4.59
CA LYS A 176 0.59 51.36 -5.49
C LYS A 176 -0.71 50.69 -5.08
N HIS A 177 -1.79 51.48 -4.99
CA HIS A 177 -3.14 50.98 -4.74
C HIS A 177 -3.62 49.96 -5.80
N ARG A 178 -3.08 50.00 -7.03
CA ARG A 178 -3.17 48.91 -8.01
C ARG A 178 -1.79 48.44 -8.42
N ALA A 179 -1.46 47.18 -8.14
CA ALA A 179 -0.17 46.57 -8.39
C ALA A 179 -0.32 45.34 -9.29
N ARG A 180 0.36 45.34 -10.44
CA ARG A 180 0.41 44.18 -11.35
C ARG A 180 1.56 43.26 -10.92
N VAL A 181 1.25 42.07 -10.43
CA VAL A 181 2.21 41.14 -9.80
C VAL A 181 2.35 39.85 -10.61
N PRO A 182 3.58 39.38 -10.92
CA PRO A 182 3.78 38.12 -11.63
C PRO A 182 3.60 36.91 -10.72
N LEU A 183 2.74 35.97 -11.15
CA LEU A 183 2.44 34.70 -10.44
C LEU A 183 3.66 33.80 -10.23
N ARG A 184 4.68 33.96 -11.08
CA ARG A 184 5.91 33.15 -11.11
C ARG A 184 7.08 34.02 -11.55
N GLU A 185 8.28 33.66 -11.13
CA GLU A 185 9.52 34.42 -11.39
C GLU A 185 9.88 34.53 -12.88
N GLU A 186 9.46 33.54 -13.67
CA GLU A 186 9.71 33.44 -15.12
C GLU A 186 8.39 33.21 -15.88
N GLY A 187 7.33 33.96 -15.55
CA GLY A 187 5.99 33.71 -16.11
C GLY A 187 5.25 34.94 -16.60
N ASP A 188 4.75 34.88 -17.84
CA ASP A 188 3.92 35.92 -18.49
C ASP A 188 2.54 36.13 -17.85
N ILE A 189 2.19 35.32 -16.84
CA ILE A 189 0.89 35.40 -16.16
C ILE A 189 1.00 36.37 -14.99
N PHE A 190 0.41 37.54 -15.16
CA PHE A 190 0.26 38.55 -14.12
C PHE A 190 -1.14 38.48 -13.50
N ILE A 191 -1.24 38.85 -12.23
CA ILE A 191 -2.50 39.21 -11.57
C ILE A 191 -2.47 40.71 -11.30
N ASP A 192 -3.59 41.39 -11.49
CA ASP A 192 -3.80 42.74 -10.99
C ASP A 192 -4.34 42.65 -9.56
N CYS A 193 -3.55 43.12 -8.60
CA CYS A 193 -3.93 43.18 -7.19
C CYS A 193 -4.29 44.61 -6.79
N ILE A 194 -5.26 44.75 -5.89
CA ILE A 194 -5.57 46.00 -5.20
C ILE A 194 -4.92 45.95 -3.82
N VAL A 195 -4.33 47.07 -3.38
CA VAL A 195 -3.72 47.23 -2.05
C VAL A 195 -4.49 48.31 -1.30
N GLU A 196 -5.04 47.95 -0.15
CA GLU A 196 -5.87 48.82 0.68
C GLU A 196 -5.71 48.43 2.15
N ASN A 197 -5.36 49.39 3.02
CA ASN A 197 -5.17 49.21 4.46
C ASN A 197 -4.21 48.04 4.85
N ASP A 198 -3.06 47.93 4.16
CA ASP A 198 -2.07 46.84 4.25
C ASP A 198 -2.60 45.42 3.94
N GLU A 199 -3.85 45.29 3.50
CA GLU A 199 -4.41 44.09 2.91
C GLU A 199 -4.28 44.10 1.38
N VAL A 200 -4.30 42.91 0.78
CA VAL A 200 -4.12 42.70 -0.65
C VAL A 200 -5.33 41.92 -1.17
N PHE A 201 -5.97 42.45 -2.20
CA PHE A 201 -7.15 41.89 -2.83
C PHE A 201 -6.83 41.46 -4.25
N LEU A 202 -7.28 40.27 -4.64
CA LEU A 202 -7.26 39.81 -6.03
C LEU A 202 -8.38 40.52 -6.79
N LEU A 203 -8.07 41.15 -7.93
CA LEU A 203 -9.09 41.65 -8.85
C LEU A 203 -9.38 40.58 -9.91
N GLU A 204 -10.53 39.94 -9.82
CA GLU A 204 -11.00 39.02 -10.87
C GLU A 204 -11.57 39.78 -12.09
N PRO A 205 -11.66 39.15 -13.28
CA PRO A 205 -12.24 39.76 -14.48
C PRO A 205 -13.68 40.27 -14.33
N ASP A 206 -14.43 39.71 -13.37
CA ASP A 206 -15.82 40.09 -13.07
C ASP A 206 -15.91 41.26 -12.05
N ASN A 207 -14.78 41.92 -11.74
CA ASN A 207 -14.59 42.96 -10.72
C ASN A 207 -14.88 42.51 -9.27
N THR A 208 -14.97 41.21 -9.00
CA THR A 208 -14.94 40.65 -7.65
C THR A 208 -13.58 40.90 -6.99
N MET A 209 -13.60 41.32 -5.72
CA MET A 209 -12.42 41.48 -4.87
C MET A 209 -12.37 40.33 -3.87
N GLU A 210 -11.44 39.38 -4.04
CA GLU A 210 -11.20 38.33 -3.04
C GLU A 210 -9.99 38.70 -2.16
N LEU A 211 -10.16 38.59 -0.83
CA LEU A 211 -9.11 38.86 0.15
C LEU A 211 -8.00 37.79 0.08
N LEU A 212 -6.76 38.21 -0.23
CA LEU A 212 -5.62 37.31 -0.40
C LEU A 212 -5.02 36.88 0.96
N THR A 213 -5.73 36.02 1.68
CA THR A 213 -5.37 35.54 3.03
C THR A 213 -5.06 34.04 3.05
N ASP A 214 -3.97 33.67 3.72
CA ASP A 214 -3.45 32.29 3.84
C ASP A 214 -4.47 31.26 4.38
N GLU A 215 -5.53 31.72 5.06
CA GLU A 215 -6.56 30.88 5.68
C GLU A 215 -7.38 30.05 4.68
N PHE A 216 -7.56 30.54 3.45
CA PHE A 216 -8.31 29.83 2.41
C PHE A 216 -7.53 28.67 1.78
N VAL A 217 -6.23 28.51 2.09
CA VAL A 217 -5.42 27.38 1.59
C VAL A 217 -5.98 26.05 2.13
N PRO A 218 -6.35 25.09 1.25
CA PRO A 218 -7.01 23.86 1.67
C PRO A 218 -6.07 22.95 2.46
N ARG A 219 -6.13 23.07 3.80
CA ARG A 219 -5.31 22.29 4.75
C ARG A 219 -5.39 20.78 4.45
N PRO A 220 -4.25 20.04 4.48
CA PRO A 220 -4.24 18.60 4.21
C PRO A 220 -5.11 17.88 5.24
N SER A 221 -6.04 17.05 4.77
CA SER A 221 -7.07 16.45 5.62
C SER A 221 -7.29 14.99 5.26
N ILE A 222 -7.18 14.10 6.25
CA ILE A 222 -7.21 12.64 6.07
C ILE A 222 -8.52 12.16 5.39
N ARG A 223 -9.63 12.88 5.61
CA ARG A 223 -10.94 12.60 4.98
C ARG A 223 -10.99 12.90 3.47
N ARG A 224 -10.00 13.62 2.90
CA ARG A 224 -9.91 13.93 1.46
C ARG A 224 -9.09 12.90 0.66
N LEU A 225 -8.51 11.89 1.31
CA LEU A 225 -7.75 10.87 0.61
C LEU A 225 -8.66 9.83 -0.04
N TRP A 226 -8.26 9.36 -1.21
CA TRP A 226 -9.14 8.58 -2.09
C TRP A 226 -9.66 7.27 -1.48
N PRO A 227 -8.91 6.48 -0.67
CA PRO A 227 -9.43 5.22 -0.13
C PRO A 227 -10.42 5.48 1.00
N VAL A 228 -10.16 6.49 1.84
CA VAL A 228 -11.04 6.92 2.94
C VAL A 228 -12.36 7.42 2.36
N ALA A 229 -12.30 8.28 1.34
CA ALA A 229 -13.47 8.78 0.64
C ALA A 229 -14.23 7.69 -0.16
N LEU A 230 -13.55 6.64 -0.60
CA LEU A 230 -14.19 5.47 -1.24
C LEU A 230 -14.92 4.62 -0.20
N VAL A 231 -14.29 4.30 0.93
CA VAL A 231 -14.90 3.52 2.02
C VAL A 231 -16.18 4.19 2.54
N PHE A 232 -16.16 5.50 2.81
CA PHE A 232 -17.37 6.22 3.23
C PHE A 232 -18.48 6.22 2.16
N LYS A 233 -18.13 6.30 0.87
CA LYS A 233 -19.12 6.17 -0.21
C LYS A 233 -19.68 4.76 -0.32
N LEU A 234 -18.85 3.74 -0.18
CA LEU A 234 -19.27 2.34 -0.28
C LEU A 234 -20.15 1.91 0.90
N LEU A 235 -19.97 2.52 2.08
CA LEU A 235 -20.80 2.30 3.27
C LEU A 235 -22.08 3.16 3.31
N SER A 236 -22.13 4.31 2.61
CA SER A 236 -23.32 5.18 2.58
C SER A 236 -24.65 4.54 2.14
N PRO A 237 -24.73 3.55 1.21
CA PRO A 237 -25.99 2.84 0.98
C PRO A 237 -26.39 1.93 2.16
N LEU A 238 -25.42 1.44 2.95
CA LEU A 238 -25.69 0.59 4.12
C LEU A 238 -26.30 1.41 5.27
N THR A 239 -25.76 2.60 5.54
CA THR A 239 -26.29 3.46 6.62
C THR A 239 -27.73 3.89 6.34
N GLY A 240 -28.03 4.28 5.09
CA GLY A 240 -29.40 4.64 4.69
C GLY A 240 -30.41 3.48 4.68
N MET A 241 -29.97 2.23 4.86
CA MET A 241 -30.87 1.09 5.16
C MET A 241 -31.11 0.93 6.67
N ILE A 242 -30.10 1.24 7.50
CA ILE A 242 -30.21 1.24 8.96
C ILE A 242 -31.16 2.35 9.41
N ASP A 243 -30.99 3.57 8.88
CA ASP A 243 -31.85 4.72 9.17
C ASP A 243 -33.33 4.39 8.88
N LYS A 244 -33.61 3.85 7.68
CA LYS A 244 -34.96 3.38 7.29
C LYS A 244 -35.51 2.25 8.15
N SER A 245 -34.65 1.36 8.65
CA SER A 245 -35.10 0.31 9.58
C SER A 245 -35.41 0.85 10.98
N GLY A 246 -34.77 1.94 11.40
CA GLY A 246 -35.12 2.64 12.63
C GLY A 246 -36.41 3.45 12.52
N GLU A 247 -36.63 4.09 11.37
CA GLU A 247 -37.86 4.83 11.03
C GLU A 247 -39.08 3.89 10.99
N ALA A 248 -38.98 2.75 10.28
CA ALA A 248 -40.02 1.72 10.23
C ALA A 248 -40.29 0.99 11.57
N ILE A 249 -39.42 1.13 12.58
CA ILE A 249 -39.67 0.65 13.95
C ILE A 249 -40.43 1.69 14.78
N GLN A 250 -40.40 2.98 14.42
CA GLN A 250 -41.16 4.03 15.09
C GLN A 250 -42.60 4.11 14.55
N ASP A 251 -42.78 3.99 13.23
CA ASP A 251 -44.12 3.89 12.59
C ASP A 251 -44.95 2.70 13.11
N ALA A 252 -44.29 1.66 13.62
CA ALA A 252 -44.93 0.45 14.15
C ALA A 252 -45.43 0.56 15.61
N VAL A 253 -45.36 1.76 16.22
CA VAL A 253 -45.61 1.96 17.66
C VAL A 253 -46.83 2.86 17.96
N GLU A 254 -47.43 3.52 16.97
CA GLU A 254 -48.71 4.23 17.19
C GLU A 254 -49.89 3.25 17.32
N PRO A 255 -50.75 3.37 18.38
CA PRO A 255 -51.87 2.46 18.60
C PRO A 255 -53.10 2.84 17.77
N VAL A 256 -53.74 1.83 17.15
CA VAL A 256 -54.84 2.02 16.20
C VAL A 256 -56.21 2.20 16.87
N HIS A 257 -56.87 3.30 16.53
CA HIS A 257 -58.34 3.47 16.51
C HIS A 257 -58.69 4.12 15.15
N GLY A 258 -59.80 3.82 14.46
CA GLY A 258 -60.86 2.82 14.66
C GLY A 258 -62.17 3.30 14.03
N GLU A 259 -62.77 2.50 13.12
CA GLU A 259 -64.06 2.76 12.39
C GLU A 259 -64.04 3.99 11.43
N GLU A 260 -64.80 4.12 10.34
CA GLU A 260 -65.46 3.18 9.40
C GLU A 260 -65.55 3.88 7.99
N PRO A 261 -65.94 3.21 6.87
CA PRO A 261 -65.74 3.74 5.50
C PRO A 261 -67.00 4.25 4.75
N GLU A 262 -66.89 5.38 4.02
CA GLU A 262 -67.91 5.87 3.06
C GLU A 262 -67.34 6.43 1.71
N GLU A 263 -68.22 6.96 0.85
CA GLU A 263 -68.19 6.88 -0.62
C GLU A 263 -67.42 7.95 -1.45
N LYS A 264 -66.68 7.48 -2.48
CA LYS A 264 -66.84 7.76 -3.94
C LYS A 264 -67.36 9.14 -4.43
N SER A 265 -66.59 9.84 -5.30
CA SER A 265 -67.05 10.43 -6.60
C SER A 265 -65.92 11.10 -7.44
N GLU A 266 -66.25 11.53 -8.66
CA GLU A 266 -65.43 12.31 -9.63
C GLU A 266 -65.48 13.84 -9.30
N GLU A 267 -64.82 14.85 -9.92
CA GLU A 267 -64.36 15.06 -11.31
C GLU A 267 -63.37 16.27 -11.47
N LYS A 268 -62.73 16.40 -12.65
CA LYS A 268 -62.20 17.58 -13.42
C LYS A 268 -61.70 18.94 -12.81
N SER A 269 -60.43 19.26 -13.13
CA SER A 269 -59.83 20.45 -13.84
C SER A 269 -59.95 21.95 -13.42
N GLU A 270 -58.77 22.64 -13.39
CA GLU A 270 -58.46 24.09 -13.74
C GLU A 270 -59.05 25.23 -12.86
N GLU A 271 -58.50 26.46 -12.65
CA GLU A 271 -57.31 27.30 -12.99
C GLU A 271 -57.16 28.32 -11.81
N ASP A 272 -56.05 28.92 -11.32
CA ASP A 272 -54.58 28.79 -11.30
C ASP A 272 -54.07 29.85 -10.26
N LYS A 273 -52.74 30.06 -10.11
CA LYS A 273 -52.05 31.16 -9.38
C LYS A 273 -52.07 30.98 -7.85
N SER A 274 -50.94 31.09 -7.11
CA SER A 274 -49.60 31.60 -7.47
C SER A 274 -48.49 31.06 -6.55
N ALA A 275 -47.27 31.62 -6.68
CA ALA A 275 -46.15 31.60 -5.71
C ALA A 275 -45.22 30.36 -5.63
N LYS A 276 -44.21 30.36 -6.51
CA LYS A 276 -42.79 29.97 -6.29
C LYS A 276 -42.41 29.12 -5.05
N LYS A 277 -41.71 28.00 -5.29
CA LYS A 277 -40.32 27.85 -4.80
C LYS A 277 -39.47 26.90 -5.64
N ASP A 278 -38.40 27.43 -6.22
CA ASP A 278 -37.34 26.66 -6.89
C ASP A 278 -36.44 25.98 -5.84
N THR A 279 -36.09 24.71 -6.05
CA THR A 279 -35.06 23.99 -5.26
C THR A 279 -34.04 23.28 -6.16
N SER A 280 -33.56 24.01 -7.17
CA SER A 280 -32.46 23.55 -8.03
C SER A 280 -31.18 23.28 -7.24
N ARG A 281 -30.74 22.02 -7.26
CA ARG A 281 -29.55 21.50 -6.57
C ARG A 281 -28.28 22.21 -7.11
N PRO A 282 -27.36 22.71 -6.27
CA PRO A 282 -26.19 23.44 -6.76
C PRO A 282 -25.23 22.54 -7.57
N LEU A 283 -25.13 22.82 -8.87
CA LEU A 283 -24.20 22.12 -9.79
C LEU A 283 -22.75 22.51 -9.51
N LYS A 284 -21.84 21.54 -9.69
CA LYS A 284 -20.41 21.74 -9.42
C LYS A 284 -19.75 22.54 -10.55
N ALA A 285 -18.74 23.35 -10.20
CA ALA A 285 -18.10 24.30 -11.13
C ALA A 285 -17.58 23.65 -12.43
N SER A 286 -17.12 22.39 -12.37
CA SER A 286 -16.66 21.61 -13.52
C SER A 286 -17.75 21.30 -14.55
N GLU A 287 -19.03 21.27 -14.15
CA GLU A 287 -20.16 21.05 -15.06
C GLU A 287 -20.62 22.36 -15.71
N LYS A 288 -20.60 23.49 -14.96
CA LYS A 288 -20.81 24.83 -15.52
C LYS A 288 -19.85 25.11 -16.69
N MET A 289 -18.54 24.83 -16.51
CA MET A 289 -17.54 25.01 -17.58
C MET A 289 -17.76 24.13 -18.82
N ARG A 290 -18.35 22.94 -18.67
CA ARG A 290 -18.60 22.04 -19.81
C ARG A 290 -19.77 22.52 -20.68
N ASN A 291 -20.80 23.10 -20.06
CA ASN A 291 -21.96 23.64 -20.78
C ASN A 291 -21.71 25.00 -21.44
N THR A 292 -20.86 25.87 -20.88
CA THR A 292 -20.52 27.16 -21.51
C THR A 292 -19.75 26.98 -22.82
N ARG A 293 -18.78 26.05 -22.89
CA ARG A 293 -18.09 25.72 -24.15
C ARG A 293 -19.04 25.22 -25.24
N ARG A 294 -20.06 24.42 -24.88
CA ARG A 294 -21.00 23.87 -25.87
C ARG A 294 -21.98 24.90 -26.46
N ARG A 295 -22.22 26.04 -25.77
CA ARG A 295 -23.03 27.15 -26.29
C ARG A 295 -22.25 28.12 -27.21
N LYS A 296 -20.92 28.22 -27.11
CA LYS A 296 -20.09 29.05 -28.00
C LYS A 296 -19.75 28.43 -29.36
N ALA A 297 -20.17 27.18 -29.61
CA ALA A 297 -19.90 26.45 -30.85
C ALA A 297 -21.17 26.24 -31.72
N LYS A 298 -22.21 27.05 -31.52
CA LYS A 298 -23.50 26.97 -32.25
C LYS A 298 -24.18 28.34 -32.43
N LYS A 299 -23.36 29.39 -32.55
CA LYS A 299 -23.67 30.77 -32.92
C LYS A 299 -22.47 31.30 -33.70
#